data_AF-A0A5S9R623-F1
#
_entry.id   AF-A0A5S9R623-F1
#
_cell.length_a   1.000
_cell.length_b   1.000
_cell.length_c   1.000
_cell.angle_alpha   90.00
_cell.angle_beta   90.00
_cell.angle_gamma   90.00
#
_symmetry.space_group_name_H-M   'P 1'
#
loop_
_entity.id
_entity.type
_entity.pdbx_description
1 polymer ?
#
loop_
_entity_poly.entity_id
_entity_poly.type
_entity_poly.pdbx_seq_one_letter_code
_entity_poly.pdbx_strand_id
1 'polypeptide(L)'
;MNLATLPSWAFDIGAAGLAIAALVLAVWSVLPVAYARLAGTGAMLAFAAAAYLTGAADANAACEAATLRRQLEDAQSDNGALRRRIETVEAARRDDAARFAAGAAEDRRNQGKIDATPSNGSACLDRAAADRVRSVR
;
A
#
# COMPACT_ATOMS: atom_id res chain seq x y z
N MET A 1 94.18 12.11 4.64
CA MET A 1 93.93 12.06 3.18
C MET A 1 93.62 13.48 2.72
N ASN A 2 94.44 14.02 1.81
CA ASN A 2 94.27 15.38 1.27
C ASN A 2 93.02 15.40 0.36
N LEU A 3 92.01 16.19 0.72
CA LEU A 3 90.79 16.38 -0.08
C LEU A 3 91.04 17.18 -1.39
N ALA A 4 92.27 17.65 -1.60
CA ALA A 4 92.67 18.54 -2.69
C ALA A 4 92.86 17.86 -4.07
N THR A 5 92.71 16.53 -4.18
CA THR A 5 92.91 15.79 -5.44
C THR A 5 91.62 15.23 -6.06
N LEU A 6 90.45 15.57 -5.51
CA LEU A 6 89.19 15.13 -6.09
C LEU A 6 88.80 16.05 -7.26
N PRO A 7 88.50 15.51 -8.44
CA PRO A 7 88.07 16.31 -9.57
C PRO A 7 86.69 16.93 -9.29
N SER A 8 86.46 18.16 -9.74
CA SER A 8 85.28 18.98 -9.39
C SER A 8 83.93 18.29 -9.67
N TRP A 9 83.87 17.46 -10.71
CA TRP A 9 82.66 16.69 -11.06
C TRP A 9 82.23 15.70 -9.97
N ALA A 10 83.13 15.28 -9.07
CA ALA A 10 82.79 14.40 -7.96
C ALA A 10 81.92 15.10 -6.90
N PHE A 11 82.11 16.41 -6.71
CA PHE A 11 81.28 17.22 -5.81
C PHE A 11 79.92 17.52 -6.43
N ASP A 12 79.86 17.74 -7.75
CA ASP A 12 78.62 17.96 -8.49
C ASP A 12 77.72 16.71 -8.48
N ILE A 13 78.30 15.51 -8.66
CA ILE A 13 77.56 14.25 -8.55
C ILE A 13 77.08 14.00 -7.11
N GLY A 14 77.88 14.34 -6.10
CA GLY A 14 77.48 14.22 -4.70
C GLY A 14 76.31 15.16 -4.33
N ALA A 15 76.37 16.41 -4.79
CA ALA A 15 75.31 17.39 -4.58
C ALA A 15 74.02 17.01 -5.34
N ALA A 16 74.14 16.54 -6.59
CA ALA A 16 73.01 16.04 -7.36
C ALA A 16 72.36 14.80 -6.71
N GLY A 17 73.17 13.86 -6.20
CA GLY A 17 72.69 12.68 -5.49
C GLY A 17 71.93 13.03 -4.21
N LEU A 18 72.42 13.99 -3.43
CA LEU A 18 71.73 14.48 -2.23
C LEU A 18 70.43 15.22 -2.57
N ALA A 19 70.39 16.01 -3.64
CA ALA A 19 69.19 16.70 -4.08
C ALA A 19 68.09 15.70 -4.53
N ILE A 20 68.46 14.64 -5.26
CA ILE A 20 67.54 13.57 -5.65
C ILE A 20 67.03 12.81 -4.42
N ALA A 21 67.92 12.45 -3.49
CA ALA A 21 67.53 11.77 -2.26
C ALA A 21 66.58 12.61 -1.39
N ALA A 22 66.83 13.92 -1.29
CA ALA A 22 65.96 14.86 -0.58
C ALA A 22 64.58 14.97 -1.23
N LEU A 23 64.50 15.02 -2.57
CA LEU A 23 63.23 15.02 -3.29
C LEU A 23 62.43 13.73 -3.08
N VAL A 24 63.11 12.57 -3.15
CA VAL A 24 62.47 11.27 -2.90
C VAL A 24 61.91 11.21 -1.49
N LEU A 25 62.67 11.62 -0.48
CA LEU A 25 62.22 11.65 0.92
C LEU A 25 61.07 12.66 1.14
N ALA A 26 61.14 13.84 0.51
CA ALA A 26 60.07 14.83 0.57
C ALA A 26 58.77 14.27 -0.01
N VAL A 27 58.81 13.64 -1.19
CA VAL A 27 57.66 12.98 -1.82
C VAL A 27 57.12 11.85 -0.94
N TRP A 28 58.00 10.99 -0.41
CA TRP A 28 57.61 9.86 0.44
C TRP A 28 56.98 10.31 1.77
N SER A 29 57.38 11.47 2.30
CA SER A 29 56.82 12.00 3.55
C SER A 29 55.46 12.68 3.37
N VAL A 30 55.18 13.25 2.19
CA VAL A 30 53.94 13.99 1.92
C VAL A 30 52.83 13.11 1.35
N LEU A 31 53.17 12.07 0.58
CA LEU A 31 52.19 11.15 -0.03
C LEU A 31 51.23 10.51 1.00
N PRO A 32 51.70 9.97 2.14
CA PRO A 32 50.83 9.32 3.12
C PRO A 32 49.85 10.30 3.76
N VAL A 33 50.30 11.55 4.01
CA VAL A 33 49.46 12.60 4.60
C VAL A 33 48.40 13.05 3.60
N ALA A 34 48.76 13.25 2.34
CA ALA A 34 47.80 13.59 1.28
C ALA A 34 46.76 12.48 1.08
N TYR A 35 47.20 11.21 1.09
CA TYR A 35 46.30 10.06 0.97
C TYR A 35 45.36 9.93 2.18
N ALA A 36 45.87 10.08 3.39
CA ALA A 36 45.06 10.05 4.62
C ALA A 36 44.02 11.18 4.65
N ARG A 37 44.38 12.37 4.16
CA ARG A 37 43.45 13.50 4.07
C ARG A 37 42.33 13.25 3.05
N LEU A 38 42.66 12.74 1.86
CA LEU A 38 41.68 12.38 0.83
C LEU A 38 40.78 11.22 1.26
N ALA A 39 41.36 10.21 1.92
CA ALA A 39 40.59 9.08 2.46
C ALA A 39 39.67 9.56 3.59
N GLY A 40 40.14 10.44 4.47
CA GLY A 40 39.34 11.02 5.56
C GLY A 40 38.17 11.86 5.06
N THR A 41 38.39 12.72 4.06
CA THR A 41 37.31 13.51 3.46
C THR A 41 36.32 12.64 2.69
N GLY A 42 36.82 11.64 1.95
CA GLY A 42 35.98 10.66 1.26
C GLY A 42 35.10 9.86 2.23
N ALA A 43 35.66 9.38 3.34
CA ALA A 43 34.93 8.66 4.38
C ALA A 43 33.84 9.53 5.04
N MET A 44 34.14 10.82 5.29
CA MET A 44 33.17 11.75 5.88
C MET A 44 31.99 12.01 4.94
N LEU A 45 32.25 12.20 3.64
CA LEU A 45 31.20 12.38 2.63
C LEU A 45 30.35 11.12 2.47
N ALA A 46 30.97 9.94 2.44
CA ALA A 46 30.26 8.67 2.36
C ALA A 46 29.36 8.44 3.59
N PHE A 47 29.85 8.75 4.79
CA PHE A 47 29.06 8.66 6.02
C PHE A 47 27.90 9.65 6.04
N ALA A 48 28.13 10.90 5.62
CA ALA A 48 27.07 11.91 5.52
C ALA A 48 25.98 11.51 4.51
N ALA A 49 26.39 10.96 3.35
CA ALA A 49 25.45 10.45 2.35
C ALA A 49 24.65 9.25 2.88
N ALA A 50 25.30 8.32 3.59
CA ALA A 50 24.63 7.17 4.21
C ALA A 50 23.62 7.61 5.27
N ALA A 51 23.99 8.57 6.14
CA ALA A 51 23.10 9.13 7.16
C ALA A 51 21.89 9.86 6.53
N TYR A 52 22.11 10.61 5.44
CA TYR A 52 21.03 11.27 4.71
C TYR A 52 20.07 10.29 4.04
N LEU A 53 20.61 9.28 3.34
CA LEU A 53 19.81 8.28 2.63
C LEU A 53 19.00 7.40 3.60
N THR A 54 19.58 7.02 4.73
CA THR A 54 18.86 6.27 5.78
C THR A 54 17.73 7.10 6.39
N GLY A 55 17.99 8.36 6.73
CA GLY A 55 16.94 9.27 7.23
C GLY A 55 15.80 9.49 6.22
N ALA A 56 16.12 9.64 4.93
CA ALA A 56 15.12 9.78 3.88
C ALA A 56 14.29 8.49 3.68
N ALA A 57 14.93 7.32 3.75
CA ALA A 57 14.23 6.04 3.68
C ALA A 57 13.28 5.82 4.86
N ASP A 58 13.70 6.16 6.07
CA ASP A 58 12.86 6.06 7.28
C ASP A 58 11.66 7.02 7.22
N ALA A 59 11.87 8.24 6.73
CA ALA A 59 10.78 9.20 6.54
C ALA A 59 9.75 8.71 5.52
N ASN A 60 10.20 8.15 4.39
CA ASN A 60 9.31 7.57 3.39
C ASN A 60 8.53 6.37 3.95
N ALA A 61 9.21 5.45 4.66
CA ALA A 61 8.57 4.30 5.29
C ALA A 61 7.50 4.72 6.32
N ALA A 62 7.76 5.77 7.09
CA ALA A 62 6.78 6.31 8.04
C ALA A 62 5.54 6.90 7.34
N CYS A 63 5.74 7.63 6.24
CA CYS A 63 4.65 8.19 5.43
C CYS A 63 3.81 7.10 4.75
N GLU A 64 4.45 6.08 4.19
CA GLU A 64 3.76 4.92 3.60
C GLU A 64 2.97 4.16 4.65
N ALA A 65 3.56 3.90 5.82
CA ALA A 65 2.86 3.24 6.93
C ALA A 65 1.65 4.05 7.42
N ALA A 66 1.75 5.38 7.50
CA ALA A 66 0.62 6.23 7.86
C ALA A 66 -0.50 6.19 6.80
N THR A 67 -0.12 6.17 5.52
CA THR A 67 -1.08 6.07 4.42
C THR A 67 -1.80 4.73 4.43
N LEU A 68 -1.08 3.63 4.64
CA LEU A 68 -1.67 2.29 4.72
C LEU A 68 -2.60 2.14 5.93
N ARG A 69 -2.28 2.76 7.07
CA ARG A 69 -3.18 2.77 8.24
C ARG A 69 -4.50 3.47 7.93
N ARG A 70 -4.45 4.63 7.27
CA ARG A 70 -5.68 5.34 6.83
C ARG A 70 -6.50 4.49 5.86
N GLN A 71 -5.85 3.89 4.86
CA GLN A 71 -6.54 3.00 3.91
C GLN A 71 -7.20 1.81 4.60
N LEU A 72 -6.56 1.24 5.63
CA LEU A 72 -7.11 0.13 6.40
C LEU A 72 -8.31 0.56 7.25
N GLU A 73 -8.24 1.74 7.89
CA GLU A 73 -9.36 2.32 8.63
C GLU A 73 -10.55 2.63 7.72
N ASP A 74 -10.31 3.23 6.56
CA ASP A 74 -11.33 3.51 5.55
C ASP A 74 -11.99 2.21 5.05
N ALA A 75 -11.18 1.21 4.70
CA ALA A 75 -11.69 -0.09 4.26
C ALA A 75 -12.49 -0.82 5.36
N GLN A 76 -12.11 -0.69 6.63
CA GLN A 76 -12.86 -1.26 7.75
C GLN A 76 -14.20 -0.55 7.95
N SER A 77 -14.22 0.79 7.84
CA SER A 77 -15.45 1.59 7.90
C SER A 77 -16.42 1.21 6.79
N ASP A 78 -15.93 1.09 5.55
CA ASP A 78 -16.73 0.69 4.40
C ASP A 78 -17.30 -0.73 4.53
N ASN A 79 -16.49 -1.67 5.02
CA ASN A 79 -16.97 -3.03 5.32
C ASN A 79 -18.08 -3.01 6.38
N GLY A 80 -17.95 -2.19 7.44
CA GLY A 80 -18.98 -2.02 8.45
C GLY A 80 -20.27 -1.40 7.90
N ALA A 81 -20.15 -0.45 6.98
CA ALA A 81 -21.31 0.15 6.30
C ALA A 81 -22.01 -0.86 5.38
N LEU A 82 -21.26 -1.62 4.58
CA LEU A 82 -21.80 -2.66 3.69
C LEU A 82 -22.48 -3.78 4.46
N ARG A 83 -21.90 -4.27 5.55
CA ARG A 83 -22.53 -5.28 6.41
C ARG A 83 -23.88 -4.83 6.94
N ARG A 84 -23.98 -3.60 7.46
CA ARG A 84 -25.26 -3.02 7.92
C ARG A 84 -26.29 -2.91 6.80
N ARG A 85 -25.87 -2.56 5.58
CA ARG A 85 -26.76 -2.51 4.41
C ARG A 85 -27.27 -3.91 4.04
N ILE A 86 -26.40 -4.92 4.04
CA ILE A 86 -26.78 -6.31 3.78
C ILE A 86 -27.79 -6.78 4.82
N GLU A 87 -27.51 -6.60 6.11
CA GLU A 87 -28.43 -6.98 7.20
C GLU A 87 -29.80 -6.32 7.04
N THR A 88 -29.84 -5.04 6.67
CA THR A 88 -31.08 -4.30 6.44
C THR A 88 -31.86 -4.87 5.26
N VAL A 89 -31.20 -5.14 4.13
CA VAL A 89 -31.85 -5.72 2.93
C VAL A 89 -32.34 -7.14 3.20
N GLU A 90 -31.57 -7.95 3.93
CA GLU A 90 -31.96 -9.31 4.31
C GLU A 90 -33.13 -9.31 5.29
N ALA A 91 -33.19 -8.36 6.22
CA ALA A 91 -34.34 -8.18 7.11
C ALA A 91 -35.60 -7.79 6.31
N ALA A 92 -35.49 -6.83 5.39
CA ALA A 92 -36.59 -6.44 4.51
C ALA A 92 -37.09 -7.61 3.65
N ARG A 93 -36.18 -8.39 3.05
CA ARG A 93 -36.55 -9.59 2.27
C ARG A 93 -37.29 -10.63 3.10
N ARG A 94 -36.87 -10.85 4.35
CA ARG A 94 -37.55 -11.77 5.27
C ARG A 94 -38.95 -11.29 5.62
N ASP A 95 -39.11 -9.99 5.87
CA ASP A 95 -40.41 -9.40 6.19
C ASP A 95 -41.36 -9.46 4.97
N ASP A 96 -40.88 -9.12 3.77
CA ASP A 96 -41.66 -9.23 2.54
C ASP A 96 -42.11 -10.68 2.26
N ALA A 97 -41.21 -11.65 2.46
CA ALA A 97 -41.54 -13.06 2.34
C ALA A 97 -42.61 -13.49 3.36
N ALA A 98 -42.53 -13.00 4.60
CA ALA A 98 -43.52 -13.27 5.64
C ALA A 98 -44.89 -12.67 5.29
N ARG A 99 -44.93 -11.42 4.81
CA ARG A 99 -46.16 -10.75 4.35
C ARG A 99 -46.80 -11.49 3.18
N PHE A 100 -45.99 -11.92 2.20
CA PHE A 100 -46.48 -12.70 1.07
C PHE A 100 -47.07 -14.06 1.52
N ALA A 101 -46.38 -14.76 2.42
CA ALA A 101 -46.87 -16.03 2.97
C ALA A 101 -48.19 -15.86 3.75
N ALA A 102 -48.32 -14.77 4.52
CA ALA A 102 -49.54 -14.44 5.24
C ALA A 102 -50.69 -14.12 4.29
N GLY A 103 -50.46 -13.31 3.25
CA GLY A 103 -51.43 -12.99 2.20
C GLY A 103 -51.90 -14.26 1.47
N ALA A 104 -50.96 -15.11 1.04
CA ALA A 104 -51.29 -16.37 0.37
C ALA A 104 -52.09 -17.34 1.26
N ALA A 105 -51.84 -17.35 2.59
CA ALA A 105 -52.63 -18.14 3.52
C ALA A 105 -54.06 -17.62 3.65
N GLU A 106 -54.24 -16.30 3.66
CA GLU A 106 -55.56 -15.66 3.72
C GLU A 106 -56.34 -15.85 2.40
N ASP A 107 -55.67 -15.71 1.26
CA ASP A 107 -56.27 -15.98 -0.05
C ASP A 107 -56.78 -17.41 -0.15
N ARG A 108 -56.01 -18.40 0.33
CA ARG A 108 -56.46 -19.80 0.39
C ARG A 108 -57.68 -19.98 1.30
N ARG A 109 -57.73 -19.31 2.45
CA ARG A 109 -58.90 -19.36 3.35
C ARG A 109 -60.13 -18.74 2.71
N ASN A 110 -59.97 -17.60 2.04
CA ASN A 110 -61.06 -16.92 1.36
C ASN A 110 -61.55 -17.73 0.16
N GLN A 111 -60.65 -18.34 -0.60
CA GLN A 111 -61.02 -19.23 -1.70
C GLN A 111 -61.84 -20.43 -1.19
N GLY A 112 -61.45 -21.06 -0.08
CA GLY A 112 -62.24 -22.14 0.52
C GLY A 112 -63.65 -21.72 0.92
N LYS A 113 -63.84 -20.49 1.45
CA LYS A 113 -65.17 -19.94 1.74
C LYS A 113 -65.98 -19.67 0.48
N ILE A 114 -65.34 -19.12 -0.55
CA ILE A 114 -65.95 -18.91 -1.87
C ILE A 114 -66.43 -20.24 -2.41
N ASP A 115 -65.60 -21.29 -2.40
CA ASP A 115 -65.90 -22.61 -2.91
C ASP A 115 -67.04 -23.29 -2.12
N ALA A 116 -67.05 -23.13 -0.80
CA ALA A 116 -68.11 -23.65 0.08
C ALA A 116 -69.46 -22.92 -0.06
N THR A 117 -69.49 -21.73 -0.67
CA THR A 117 -70.73 -20.97 -0.88
C THR A 117 -71.60 -21.69 -1.93
N PRO A 118 -72.88 -22.01 -1.63
CA PRO A 118 -73.80 -22.60 -2.60
C PRO A 118 -74.08 -21.66 -3.78
N SER A 119 -74.49 -22.21 -4.93
CA SER A 119 -74.90 -21.38 -6.05
C SER A 119 -76.15 -20.55 -5.70
N ASN A 120 -76.10 -19.26 -5.98
CA ASN A 120 -77.28 -18.41 -5.89
C ASN A 120 -78.06 -18.48 -7.22
N GLY A 121 -79.24 -19.10 -7.20
CA GLY A 121 -80.10 -19.21 -8.39
C GLY A 121 -80.64 -17.88 -8.94
N SER A 122 -80.52 -16.79 -8.17
CA SER A 122 -80.85 -15.43 -8.60
C SER A 122 -79.64 -14.62 -9.09
N ALA A 123 -78.43 -15.20 -9.10
CA ALA A 123 -77.25 -14.52 -9.62
C ALA A 123 -77.31 -14.39 -11.14
N CYS A 124 -77.01 -13.20 -11.65
CA CYS A 124 -76.95 -12.94 -13.09
C CYS A 124 -75.81 -13.68 -13.82
N LEU A 125 -74.85 -14.23 -13.07
CA LEU A 125 -73.72 -15.01 -13.58
C LEU A 125 -73.62 -16.33 -12.83
N ASP A 126 -73.52 -17.42 -13.59
CA ASP A 126 -73.18 -18.73 -13.03
C ASP A 126 -71.68 -18.80 -12.66
N ARG A 127 -71.32 -19.80 -11.86
CA ARG A 127 -69.96 -19.94 -11.31
C ARG A 127 -68.89 -20.10 -12.41
N ALA A 128 -69.23 -20.80 -13.50
CA ALA A 128 -68.32 -21.02 -14.63
C ALA A 128 -68.11 -19.75 -15.48
N ALA A 129 -69.14 -18.90 -15.59
CA ALA A 129 -69.03 -17.58 -16.21
C ALA A 129 -68.19 -16.62 -15.35
N ALA A 130 -68.36 -16.66 -14.03
CA ALA A 130 -67.56 -15.84 -13.11
C ALA A 130 -66.05 -16.19 -13.14
N ASP A 131 -65.70 -17.47 -13.20
CA ASP A 131 -64.29 -17.91 -13.27
C ASP A 131 -63.59 -17.46 -14.56
N ARG A 132 -64.31 -17.47 -15.68
CA ARG A 132 -63.79 -17.01 -16.99
C ARG A 132 -63.45 -15.52 -17.00
N VAL A 133 -64.21 -14.68 -16.28
CA VAL A 133 -63.91 -13.25 -16.14
C VAL A 133 -62.66 -13.03 -15.29
N ARG A 134 -62.44 -13.86 -14.27
CA ARG A 134 -61.26 -13.79 -13.38
C ARG A 134 -59.95 -14.17 -14.07
N SER A 135 -59.99 -15.01 -15.10
CA SER A 135 -58.80 -15.44 -15.87
C SER A 135 -58.32 -14.45 -16.92
N VAL A 136 -59.10 -13.38 -17.20
CA VAL A 136 -58.66 -12.29 -18.06
C VAL A 136 -57.87 -11.32 -17.19
N ARG A 137 -56.55 -11.49 -17.16
CA ARG A 137 -55.63 -10.62 -16.42
C ARG A 137 -54.51 -10.14 -17.32
#